data_AF-A0A6A6K7V8-F1
#
_entry.id   AF-A0A6A6K7V8-F1
#
_cell.length_a   1.000
_cell.length_b   1.000
_cell.length_c   1.000
_cell.angle_alpha   90.00
_cell.angle_beta   90.00
_cell.angle_gamma   90.00
#
_symmetry.space_group_name_H-M   'P 1'
#
loop_
_entity.id
_entity.type
_entity.pdbx_description
1 polymer ?
#
loop_
_entity_poly.entity_id
_entity_poly.type
_entity_poly.pdbx_seq_one_letter_code
_entity_poly.pdbx_strand_id
1 'polypeptide(L)' 'MERRMTKDEAEQLVVKAVSLAMARDGASGGVVRTVIINSEGVTRNFYPGDKLPLWHEELEPHNSLLDIINASGPEPMHM' A
#
# COMPACT_ATOMS: atom_id res chain seq x y z
N MET A 1 -6.45 29.56 0.61
CA MET A 1 -6.65 28.84 -0.66
C MET A 1 -7.31 27.52 -0.34
N GLU A 2 -8.54 27.33 -0.78
CA GLU A 2 -9.24 26.06 -0.60
C GLU A 2 -8.86 25.13 -1.75
N ARG A 3 -8.00 24.15 -1.47
CA ARG A 3 -7.51 23.21 -2.48
C ARG A 3 -8.58 22.15 -2.69
N ARG A 4 -9.45 22.33 -3.68
CA ARG A 4 -10.37 21.28 -4.11
C ARG A 4 -9.55 20.15 -4.72
N MET A 5 -9.58 18.98 -4.09
CA MET A 5 -9.06 17.75 -4.67
C MET A 5 -10.11 17.16 -5.60
N THR A 6 -9.67 16.58 -6.70
CA THR A 6 -10.52 15.68 -7.48
C THR A 6 -10.82 14.41 -6.69
N LYS A 7 -11.83 13.65 -7.13
CA LYS A 7 -12.16 12.34 -6.55
C LYS A 7 -10.93 11.43 -6.46
N ASP A 8 -10.16 11.36 -7.54
CA ASP A 8 -9.00 10.46 -7.65
C ASP A 8 -7.85 10.96 -6.77
N GLU A 9 -7.60 12.26 -6.70
CA GLU A 9 -6.60 12.83 -5.79
C GLU A 9 -6.94 12.57 -4.32
N ALA A 10 -8.22 12.72 -3.96
CA ALA A 10 -8.68 12.46 -2.60
C ALA A 10 -8.53 10.97 -2.24
N GLU A 11 -8.90 10.08 -3.16
CA GLU A 11 -8.71 8.65 -2.98
C GLU A 11 -7.24 8.26 -2.82
N GLN A 12 -6.37 8.73 -3.71
CA GLN A 12 -4.93 8.46 -3.63
C GLN A 12 -4.31 9.00 -2.35
N LEU A 13 -4.75 10.18 -1.90
CA LEU A 13 -4.31 10.74 -0.63
C LEU A 13 -4.72 9.84 0.55
N VAL A 14 -5.96 9.37 0.58
CA VAL A 14 -6.47 8.50 1.65
C VAL A 14 -5.73 7.17 1.66
N VAL A 15 -5.57 6.51 0.51
CA VAL A 15 -4.83 5.24 0.42
C VAL A 15 -3.40 5.45 0.93
N LYS A 16 -2.72 6.50 0.48
CA LYS A 16 -1.36 6.85 0.92
C LYS A 16 -1.29 7.09 2.44
N ALA A 17 -2.21 7.86 3.00
CA ALA A 17 -2.22 8.16 4.43
C ALA A 17 -2.45 6.91 5.29
N VAL A 18 -3.37 6.03 4.88
CA VAL A 18 -3.67 4.79 5.60
C VAL A 18 -2.49 3.82 5.49
N SER A 19 -1.84 3.70 4.32
CA SER A 19 -0.62 2.89 4.18
C SER A 19 0.49 3.35 5.12
N LEU A 20 0.70 4.66 5.28
CA LEU A 20 1.68 5.19 6.23
C LEU A 20 1.32 4.84 7.68
N ALA A 21 0.03 4.87 8.04
CA ALA A 21 -0.42 4.46 9.36
C ALA A 21 -0.14 2.96 9.60
N MET A 22 -0.41 2.10 8.62
CA MET A 22 -0.09 0.67 8.68
C MET A 22 1.41 0.42 8.89
N ALA A 23 2.28 1.21 8.26
CA ALA A 23 3.73 1.09 8.40
C ALA A 23 4.26 1.46 9.79
N ARG A 24 3.52 2.27 10.57
CA ARG A 24 4.00 2.84 11.86
C ARG A 24 3.21 2.41 13.08
N ASP A 25 1.99 1.90 12.90
CA ASP A 25 1.13 1.40 13.96
C ASP A 25 0.94 -0.11 13.82
N GLY A 26 1.54 -0.89 14.72
CA GLY A 26 1.47 -2.35 14.70
C GLY A 26 0.07 -2.94 14.95
N ALA A 27 -0.91 -2.13 15.36
CA ALA A 27 -2.32 -2.54 15.42
C ALA A 27 -3.03 -2.40 14.05
N SER A 28 -2.41 -1.72 13.09
CA SER A 28 -2.91 -1.49 11.74
C SER A 28 -2.19 -2.41 10.74
N GLY A 29 -2.89 -2.95 9.74
CA GLY A 29 -2.26 -3.86 8.78
C GLY A 29 -3.22 -4.59 7.83
N GLY A 30 -2.65 -5.42 6.95
CA GLY A 30 -3.39 -6.25 6.01
C GLY A 30 -3.69 -5.56 4.68
N VAL A 31 -4.87 -4.94 4.56
CA VAL A 31 -5.39 -4.41 3.28
C VAL A 31 -6.09 -3.08 3.49
N VAL A 32 -6.12 -2.23 2.46
CA VAL A 32 -6.90 -0.98 2.49
C VAL A 32 -8.20 -1.17 1.72
N ARG A 33 -9.31 -0.74 2.31
CA ARG A 33 -10.64 -0.73 1.69
C ARG A 33 -11.19 0.69 1.76
N THR A 34 -11.49 1.29 0.62
CA THR A 34 -12.09 2.62 0.55
C THR A 34 -13.52 2.53 0.03
N VAL A 35 -14.34 3.51 0.42
CA VAL A 35 -15.70 3.67 -0.08
C VAL A 35 -15.86 5.13 -0.51
N ILE A 36 -16.17 5.34 -1.79
CA ILE A 36 -16.47 6.65 -2.35
C ILE A 36 -17.99 6.79 -2.40
N ILE A 37 -18.50 7.89 -1.86
CA ILE A 37 -19.93 8.20 -1.82
C ILE A 37 -20.14 9.56 -2.47
N ASN A 38 -20.93 9.62 -3.53
CA ASN A 38 -21.28 10.86 -4.23
C ASN A 38 -22.72 10.78 -4.76
N SER A 39 -23.16 11.79 -5.53
CA SER A 39 -24.50 11.83 -6.13
C SER A 39 -24.78 10.71 -7.14
N GLU A 40 -23.74 10.06 -7.69
CA GLU A 40 -23.85 8.95 -8.63
C GLU A 40 -24.00 7.60 -7.92
N GLY A 41 -23.68 7.55 -6.62
CA GLY A 41 -23.88 6.38 -5.77
C GLY A 41 -22.67 6.05 -4.91
N VAL A 42 -22.46 4.74 -4.71
CA VAL A 42 -21.42 4.19 -3.82
C VAL A 42 -20.47 3.31 -4.61
N THR A 43 -19.18 3.63 -4.60
CA THR A 43 -18.10 2.79 -5.16
C THR A 43 -17.24 2.23 -4.03
N ARG A 44 -16.94 0.93 -4.06
CA ARG A 44 -16.07 0.28 -3.07
C ARG A 44 -14.81 -0.19 -3.77
N ASN A 45 -13.65 0.19 -3.23
CA ASN A 45 -12.35 -0.21 -3.76
C ASN A 45 -11.58 -1.05 -2.75
N PHE A 46 -10.77 -1.95 -3.28
CA PHE A 46 -9.94 -2.88 -2.53
C PHE A 46 -8.50 -2.77 -3.00
N TYR A 47 -7.61 -2.51 -2.05
CA TYR A 47 -6.17 -2.38 -2.27
C TYR A 47 -5.45 -3.48 -1.49
N PRO A 48 -4.95 -4.50 -2.20
CA PRO A 48 -4.07 -5.51 -1.62
C PRO A 48 -2.84 -4.89 -0.97
N GLY A 49 -2.37 -5.43 0.15
CA GLY A 49 -1.22 -4.92 0.91
C GLY A 49 0.08 -4.88 0.09
N ASP A 50 0.27 -5.85 -0.80
CA ASP A 50 1.39 -5.94 -1.76
C ASP A 50 1.36 -4.87 -2.86
N LYS A 51 0.25 -4.15 -3.01
CA LYS A 51 0.09 -3.05 -3.96
C LYS A 51 0.06 -1.68 -3.29
N LEU A 52 0.24 -1.63 -1.96
CA LEU A 52 0.32 -0.37 -1.24
C LEU A 52 1.72 0.24 -1.39
N PRO A 53 1.85 1.58 -1.29
CA PRO A 53 3.15 2.22 -1.25
C PRO A 53 3.93 1.70 -0.05
N LEU A 54 5.19 1.32 -0.28
CA LEU A 54 6.12 1.01 0.80
C LEU A 54 6.65 2.30 1.41
N TRP A 55 6.70 2.30 2.73
CA TRP A 55 7.21 3.41 3.52
C TRP A 55 8.60 3.08 4.07
N HIS A 56 9.29 4.10 4.56
CA HIS A 56 10.65 3.95 5.08
C HIS A 56 10.76 2.76 6.03
N GLU A 57 11.82 1.96 5.85
CA GLU A 57 12.15 0.80 6.71
C GLU A 57 11.13 -0.36 6.67
N GLU A 58 10.06 -0.28 5.87
CA GLU A 58 9.24 -1.46 5.57
C GLU A 58 10.02 -2.48 4.75
N LEU A 59 9.82 -3.75 5.07
CA LEU A 59 10.30 -4.85 4.26
C LEU A 59 9.33 -5.10 3.12
N GLU A 60 9.87 -5.56 1.98
CA GLU A 60 9.05 -6.01 0.87
C GLU A 60 8.12 -7.15 1.33
N PRO A 61 6.85 -7.15 0.90
CA PRO A 61 5.91 -8.21 1.23
C PRO A 61 6.33 -9.50 0.51
N HIS A 62 6.43 -10.59 1.28
CA HIS A 62 6.73 -11.92 0.77
C HIS A 62 5.58 -12.87 1.06
N ASN A 63 5.21 -13.69 0.08
CA ASN A 63 4.11 -14.65 0.22
C ASN A 63 4.54 -15.92 0.96
N SER A 64 5.84 -16.24 0.90
CA SER A 64 6.42 -17.41 1.56
C SER A 64 7.82 -17.11 2.07
N LEU A 65 8.23 -17.79 3.15
CA LEU A 65 9.63 -17.80 3.60
C LEU A 65 10.58 -18.33 2.53
N LEU A 66 10.10 -19.16 1.60
CA LEU A 66 10.89 -19.64 0.47
C LEU A 66 11.31 -18.50 -0.48
N ASP A 67 10.48 -17.47 -0.63
CA ASP A 67 10.77 -16.32 -1.50
C ASP A 67 11.97 -15.53 -0.96
N ILE A 68 12.06 -15.40 0.37
CA ILE A 68 13.17 -14.73 1.06
C ILE A 68 14.47 -15.52 0.88
N ILE A 69 14.41 -16.84 1.05
CA ILE A 69 15.59 -17.71 0.91
C ILE A 69 16.13 -17.65 -0.53
N ASN A 70 15.24 -17.70 -1.52
CA ASN A 70 15.63 -17.63 -2.93
C ASN A 70 16.24 -16.26 -3.30
N ALA A 71 15.77 -15.16 -2.69
CA ALA A 71 16.34 -13.82 -2.91
C ALA A 71 17.72 -13.62 -2.25
N SER A 72 18.08 -14.46 -1.27
CA SER A 72 19.37 -14.40 -0.56
C SER A 72 20.50 -15.23 -1.19
N GLY A 73 20.27 -15.82 -2.37
CA GLY A 73 21.31 -16.53 -3.12
C GLY A 73 22.43 -15.59 -3.58
N PRO A 74 23.70 -16.05 -3.64
CA PRO A 74 24.81 -15.19 -4.01
C PRO A 74 24.60 -14.63 -5.43
N GLU A 75 24.70 -13.31 -5.58
CA GLU A 75 24.79 -12.70 -6.91
C GLU A 75 25.95 -13.36 -7.66
N PRO A 76 25.76 -13.85 -8.90
CA PRO A 76 26.86 -14.35 -9.68
C PRO A 76 27.84 -13.18 -9.89
N MET A 77 29.01 -13.26 -9.25
CA MET A 77 30.11 -12.35 -9.51
C MET A 77 30.34 -12.31 -11.01
N HIS A 78 30.08 -11.15 -11.62
CA HIS A 78 30.42 -10.90 -13.01
C HIS A 78 31.94 -11.09 -13.16
N MET A 79 32.36 -12.08 -13.94
CA MET A 79 33.73 -12.20 -14.45
C MET A 79 33.91 -11.28 -15.66
#